data_AF-A0A4Q7QIT0-F1
#
_entry.id   AF-A0A4Q7QIT0-F1
#
_cell.length_a   1.000
_cell.length_b   1.000
_cell.length_c   1.000
_cell.angle_alpha   90.00
_cell.angle_beta   90.00
_cell.angle_gamma   90.00
#
_symmetry.space_group_name_H-M   'P 1'
#
loop_
_entity.id
_entity.type
_entity.pdbx_description
1 polymer ?
#
loop_
_entity_poly.entity_id
_entity_poly.type
_entity_poly.pdbx_seq_one_letter_code
_entity_poly.pdbx_strand_id
1 'polypeptide(L)'
;MSVYCTICGTRRPEGAKYCSHCEAAFKDEAADSRTTQGPPGYGTGWFVGATVVLAAIVTGVILGGDALIARSVAAPDLTAYNQRITPDGRITYGPVEPVETPAEEWTPSPTEDETSDIPPVSTEPAESVAPSVPAVGNELITVTPEAAQDPAAADVVQLLTAYFTAINNHDYDAHQAQLTRAARAAMTRKEFTSGFRSTVDSEITLAGLSIARDGRMVAEVSFVSRQNAEDGPERQTCTRWTVGKFFEGQGTSLRIGKALSGSARYEAC
;
A
#
# COMPACT_ATOMS: atom_id res chain seq x y z
N MET A 1 -20.87 15.09 -40.42
CA MET A 1 -19.39 15.22 -40.45
C MET A 1 -18.82 14.12 -39.57
N SER A 2 -17.63 13.57 -39.89
CA SER A 2 -16.99 12.57 -39.01
C SER A 2 -16.43 13.24 -37.76
N VAL A 3 -16.92 12.85 -36.58
CA VAL A 3 -16.36 13.27 -35.29
C VAL A 3 -15.22 12.32 -34.90
N TYR A 4 -14.14 12.86 -34.33
CA TYR A 4 -12.97 12.12 -33.88
C TYR A 4 -12.67 12.47 -32.41
N CYS A 5 -12.11 11.54 -31.66
CA CYS A 5 -11.77 11.76 -30.26
C CYS A 5 -10.58 12.73 -30.16
N THR A 6 -10.75 13.84 -29.43
CA THR A 6 -9.69 14.86 -29.29
C THR A 6 -8.51 14.44 -28.40
N ILE A 7 -8.47 13.20 -27.91
CA ILE A 7 -7.39 12.66 -27.07
C ILE A 7 -6.54 11.62 -27.83
N CYS A 8 -7.14 10.78 -28.68
CA CYS A 8 -6.46 9.69 -29.37
C CYS A 8 -6.68 9.64 -30.90
N GLY A 9 -7.49 10.53 -31.46
CA GLY A 9 -7.78 10.57 -32.90
C GLY A 9 -8.74 9.49 -33.43
N THR A 10 -9.18 8.52 -32.60
CA THR A 10 -10.13 7.47 -33.03
C THR A 10 -11.48 8.07 -33.45
N ARG A 11 -12.04 7.61 -34.58
CA ARG A 11 -13.36 8.02 -35.09
C ARG A 11 -14.48 7.63 -34.12
N ARG A 12 -15.45 8.53 -33.90
CA ARG A 12 -16.69 8.28 -33.13
C ARG A 12 -17.59 7.29 -33.90
N PRO A 13 -17.93 6.11 -33.34
CA PRO A 13 -19.05 5.30 -33.84
C PRO A 13 -20.37 6.05 -33.64
N GLU A 14 -21.36 5.83 -34.50
CA GLU A 14 -22.66 6.50 -34.40
C GLU A 14 -23.34 6.15 -33.07
N GLY A 15 -23.88 7.17 -32.38
CA GLY A 15 -24.47 7.03 -31.03
C GLY A 15 -23.48 6.82 -29.86
N ALA A 16 -22.20 6.56 -30.09
CA ALA A 16 -21.25 6.29 -29.01
C ALA A 16 -20.95 7.55 -28.18
N LYS A 17 -21.10 7.47 -26.84
CA LYS A 17 -20.83 8.59 -25.92
C LYS A 17 -19.35 8.69 -25.48
N TYR A 18 -18.65 7.56 -25.49
CA TYR A 18 -17.25 7.42 -25.07
C TYR A 18 -16.40 6.79 -26.19
N CYS A 19 -15.12 7.12 -26.23
CA CYS A 19 -14.19 6.54 -27.21
C CYS A 19 -13.77 5.12 -26.82
N SER A 20 -13.95 4.15 -27.72
CA SER A 20 -13.61 2.73 -27.50
C SER A 20 -12.12 2.42 -27.35
N HIS A 21 -11.22 3.41 -27.53
CA HIS A 21 -9.76 3.22 -27.43
C HIS A 21 -9.12 3.94 -26.23
N CYS A 22 -9.80 4.92 -25.62
CA CYS A 22 -9.26 5.66 -24.47
C CYS A 22 -10.32 6.16 -23.48
N GLU A 23 -11.56 5.66 -23.59
CA GLU A 23 -12.74 5.91 -22.73
C GLU A 23 -13.18 7.37 -22.57
N ALA A 24 -12.48 8.33 -23.19
CA ALA A 24 -12.80 9.74 -23.16
C ALA A 24 -14.17 10.04 -23.80
N ALA A 25 -14.98 10.86 -23.12
CA ALA A 25 -16.26 11.32 -23.63
C ALA A 25 -16.10 12.26 -24.83
N PHE A 26 -17.02 12.20 -25.79
CA PHE A 26 -17.08 13.16 -26.89
C PHE A 26 -17.72 14.47 -26.43
N LYS A 27 -17.16 15.61 -26.83
CA LYS A 27 -17.48 16.94 -26.26
C LYS A 27 -18.88 17.47 -26.60
N ASP A 28 -19.53 16.88 -27.60
CA ASP A 28 -20.72 17.44 -28.25
C ASP A 28 -21.98 17.46 -27.33
N GLU A 29 -22.05 16.55 -26.34
CA GLU A 29 -23.18 16.45 -25.39
C GLU A 29 -22.97 17.28 -24.11
N ALA A 30 -21.78 17.85 -23.88
CA ALA A 30 -21.43 18.55 -22.63
C ALA A 30 -21.92 20.02 -22.54
N ALA A 31 -22.64 20.51 -23.56
CA ALA A 31 -23.12 21.88 -23.65
C ALA A 31 -24.59 22.05 -23.21
N ASP A 32 -25.44 21.06 -23.49
CA ASP A 32 -26.91 21.20 -23.54
C ASP A 32 -27.60 20.98 -22.17
N SER A 33 -26.86 21.14 -21.08
CA SER A 33 -27.36 21.02 -19.70
C SER A 33 -27.24 22.32 -18.89
N ARG A 34 -26.92 23.45 -19.54
CA ARG A 34 -26.81 24.77 -18.88
C ARG A 34 -28.06 25.63 -19.11
N THR A 35 -29.08 25.40 -18.30
CA THR A 35 -30.18 26.36 -18.12
C THR A 35 -29.97 27.15 -16.83
N THR A 36 -30.25 28.46 -16.86
CA THR A 36 -30.08 29.45 -15.77
C THR A 36 -28.65 29.63 -15.22
N GLN A 37 -28.13 30.85 -15.37
CA GLN A 37 -26.76 31.24 -15.04
C GLN A 37 -26.76 32.41 -14.05
N GLY A 38 -26.08 32.22 -12.90
CA GLY A 38 -25.66 33.31 -12.02
C GLY A 38 -24.20 33.73 -12.32
N PRO A 39 -23.79 34.97 -12.02
CA PRO A 39 -22.40 35.41 -12.16
C PRO A 39 -21.47 34.73 -11.11
N PRO A 40 -20.15 34.68 -11.37
CA PRO A 40 -19.29 33.65 -10.77
C PRO A 40 -18.85 33.95 -9.34
N GLY A 41 -19.43 33.24 -8.38
CA GLY A 41 -18.71 32.85 -7.16
C GLY A 41 -17.70 31.75 -7.48
N TYR A 42 -16.49 31.82 -6.91
CA TYR A 42 -15.44 30.83 -7.16
C TYR A 42 -15.87 29.45 -6.63
N GLY A 43 -15.99 28.47 -7.55
CA GLY A 43 -16.69 27.22 -7.30
C GLY A 43 -15.98 26.27 -6.33
N THR A 44 -16.56 26.09 -5.16
CA THR A 44 -16.22 25.02 -4.21
C THR A 44 -17.00 23.75 -4.51
N GLY A 45 -16.28 22.67 -4.87
CA GLY A 45 -16.80 21.29 -4.87
C GLY A 45 -16.85 20.58 -6.21
N TRP A 46 -16.03 19.53 -6.35
CA TRP A 46 -16.44 18.20 -6.89
C TRP A 46 -15.41 17.08 -6.62
N PHE A 47 -14.19 17.40 -6.16
CA PHE A 47 -13.07 16.46 -6.02
C PHE A 47 -12.94 15.69 -4.68
N VAL A 48 -14.04 15.39 -3.99
CA VAL A 48 -13.99 14.57 -2.76
C VAL A 48 -14.18 13.10 -3.11
N GLY A 49 -13.10 12.31 -3.15
CA GLY A 49 -13.21 10.83 -3.25
C GLY A 49 -12.05 10.03 -3.85
N ALA A 50 -10.96 10.63 -4.36
CA ALA A 50 -9.94 9.89 -5.14
C ALA A 50 -8.46 10.11 -4.73
N THR A 51 -8.18 10.96 -3.73
CA THR A 51 -6.82 11.48 -3.45
C THR A 51 -6.40 11.36 -1.97
N VAL A 52 -6.99 10.42 -1.21
CA VAL A 52 -6.65 10.18 0.20
C VAL A 52 -5.80 8.91 0.34
N VAL A 53 -4.54 9.01 -0.08
CA VAL A 53 -3.49 8.01 0.28
C VAL A 53 -2.18 8.71 0.62
N LEU A 54 -1.74 9.72 -0.15
CA LEU A 54 -0.40 10.33 0.00
C LEU A 54 -0.34 11.83 -0.36
N ALA A 55 -1.24 12.65 0.20
CA ALA A 55 -1.07 14.11 0.34
C ALA A 55 -2.10 14.69 1.34
N ALA A 56 -1.63 15.40 2.37
CA ALA A 56 -2.43 16.26 3.26
C ALA A 56 -1.68 17.61 3.47
N ILE A 57 -2.26 18.70 4.01
CA ILE A 57 -3.67 18.99 4.36
C ILE A 57 -4.27 20.07 3.38
N VAL A 58 -4.74 21.31 3.67
CA VAL A 58 -4.96 22.15 4.88
C VAL A 58 -6.15 23.11 4.65
N THR A 59 -7.30 22.89 5.30
CA THR A 59 -8.36 23.86 5.72
C THR A 59 -9.57 23.05 6.25
N GLY A 60 -10.35 23.43 7.28
CA GLY A 60 -10.57 24.70 8.00
C GLY A 60 -12.01 25.21 7.72
N VAL A 61 -12.89 25.56 8.68
CA VAL A 61 -12.67 25.97 10.09
C VAL A 61 -13.99 25.96 10.95
N ILE A 62 -13.89 25.64 12.26
CA ILE A 62 -14.75 26.02 13.44
C ILE A 62 -16.29 25.74 13.46
N LEU A 63 -16.78 25.01 14.50
CA LEU A 63 -17.72 25.52 15.54
C LEU A 63 -18.04 24.53 16.70
N GLY A 64 -17.59 24.87 17.94
CA GLY A 64 -18.33 24.71 19.22
C GLY A 64 -18.46 23.36 19.95
N GLY A 65 -18.28 23.37 21.29
CA GLY A 65 -18.89 22.42 22.24
C GLY A 65 -17.96 21.70 23.22
N ASP A 66 -18.06 22.02 24.53
CA ASP A 66 -17.34 21.31 25.62
C ASP A 66 -18.01 19.99 26.02
N ALA A 67 -17.20 18.95 26.28
CA ALA A 67 -17.56 17.84 27.18
C ALA A 67 -16.31 17.10 27.71
N LEU A 68 -16.19 16.94 29.02
CA LEU A 68 -15.13 16.15 29.67
C LEU A 68 -15.49 14.65 29.68
N ILE A 69 -14.65 13.81 29.06
CA ILE A 69 -14.55 12.39 29.42
C ILE A 69 -13.08 11.99 29.52
N ALA A 70 -12.57 11.94 30.76
CA ALA A 70 -11.34 11.20 31.03
C ALA A 70 -11.68 9.70 31.10
N ARG A 71 -11.13 8.90 30.19
CA ARG A 71 -11.11 7.44 30.29
C ARG A 71 -9.69 6.94 30.05
N SER A 72 -9.09 6.40 31.11
CA SER A 72 -7.87 5.61 31.03
C SER A 72 -8.14 4.35 30.21
N VAL A 73 -7.68 4.34 28.96
CA VAL A 73 -7.65 3.13 28.13
C VAL A 73 -6.38 2.38 28.51
N ALA A 74 -6.51 1.16 29.04
CA ALA A 74 -5.38 0.28 29.22
C ALA A 74 -4.79 -0.10 27.86
N ALA A 75 -3.48 -0.29 27.77
CA ALA A 75 -2.85 -0.77 26.54
C ALA A 75 -3.48 -2.12 26.14
N PRO A 76 -3.94 -2.29 24.89
CA PRO A 76 -4.45 -3.58 24.44
C PRO A 76 -3.30 -4.59 24.40
N ASP A 77 -3.60 -5.81 24.87
CA ASP A 77 -2.65 -6.92 24.84
C ASP A 77 -2.32 -7.30 23.39
N LEU A 78 -1.04 -7.49 23.07
CA LEU A 78 -0.55 -7.64 21.69
C LEU A 78 -0.77 -9.06 21.15
N THR A 79 -2.04 -9.46 21.08
CA THR A 79 -2.47 -10.58 20.23
C THR A 79 -2.26 -10.22 18.76
N ALA A 80 -1.63 -11.10 18.00
CA ALA A 80 -1.25 -10.85 16.61
C ALA A 80 -2.47 -10.82 15.67
N TYR A 81 -3.09 -9.65 15.55
CA TYR A 81 -4.10 -9.37 14.53
C TYR A 81 -3.45 -9.32 13.15
N ASN A 82 -3.40 -10.47 12.48
CA ASN A 82 -2.93 -10.55 11.10
C ASN A 82 -3.90 -9.80 10.18
N GLN A 83 -3.42 -8.66 9.70
CA GLN A 83 -4.08 -7.88 8.66
C GLN A 83 -3.83 -8.56 7.31
N ARG A 84 -4.85 -8.54 6.45
CA ARG A 84 -4.74 -9.02 5.08
C ARG A 84 -5.51 -8.12 4.13
N ILE A 85 -4.84 -7.70 3.07
CA ILE A 85 -5.49 -7.19 1.85
C ILE A 85 -6.28 -8.33 1.21
N THR A 86 -7.60 -8.20 1.20
CA THR A 86 -8.49 -9.10 0.47
C THR A 86 -8.33 -8.93 -1.04
N PRO A 87 -8.76 -9.91 -1.85
CA PRO A 87 -8.80 -9.77 -3.30
C PRO A 87 -9.59 -8.53 -3.78
N ASP A 88 -10.57 -8.02 -3.02
CA ASP A 88 -11.27 -6.79 -3.37
C ASP A 88 -10.48 -5.49 -3.04
N GLY A 89 -9.21 -5.61 -2.67
CA GLY A 89 -8.27 -4.51 -2.48
C GLY A 89 -8.49 -3.70 -1.21
N ARG A 90 -9.19 -4.26 -0.22
CA ARG A 90 -9.44 -3.66 1.10
C ARG A 90 -8.58 -4.33 2.15
N ILE A 91 -8.18 -3.60 3.18
CA ILE A 91 -7.53 -4.18 4.35
C ILE A 91 -8.62 -4.75 5.27
N THR A 92 -8.44 -5.99 5.70
CA THR A 92 -9.35 -6.68 6.63
C THR A 92 -8.58 -7.25 7.83
N TYR A 93 -9.32 -7.56 8.89
CA TYR A 93 -8.80 -8.17 10.11
C TYR A 93 -9.54 -9.50 10.32
N GLY A 94 -8.81 -10.55 10.68
CA GLY A 94 -9.40 -11.82 11.11
C GLY A 94 -8.47 -12.53 12.08
N PRO A 95 -8.99 -13.30 13.05
CA PRO A 95 -8.19 -14.31 13.71
C PRO A 95 -7.66 -15.30 12.67
N VAL A 96 -6.43 -15.75 12.83
CA VAL A 96 -6.01 -17.00 12.17
C VAL A 96 -6.72 -18.13 12.91
N GLU A 97 -7.62 -18.83 12.23
CA GLU A 97 -8.04 -20.15 12.72
C GLU A 97 -6.78 -21.03 12.76
N PRO A 98 -6.37 -21.52 13.94
CA PRO A 98 -5.15 -22.32 14.03
C PRO A 98 -5.35 -23.58 13.20
N VAL A 99 -4.47 -23.79 12.21
CA VAL A 99 -4.41 -25.06 11.49
C VAL A 99 -4.07 -26.13 12.52
N GLU A 100 -5.03 -27.00 12.82
CA GLU A 100 -4.84 -28.10 13.78
C GLU A 100 -3.84 -29.10 13.20
N THR A 101 -2.56 -28.89 13.51
CA THR A 101 -1.49 -29.83 13.18
C THR A 101 -1.75 -31.16 13.87
N PRO A 102 -1.92 -32.29 13.14
CA PRO A 102 -2.12 -33.59 13.75
C PRO A 102 -0.90 -33.98 14.59
N ALA A 103 -1.08 -34.18 15.89
CA ALA A 103 -0.04 -34.67 16.78
C ALA A 103 0.11 -36.19 16.62
N GLU A 104 1.08 -36.63 15.81
CA GLU A 104 1.50 -38.04 15.78
C GLU A 104 2.30 -38.40 17.04
N GLU A 105 1.57 -38.83 18.08
CA GLU A 105 2.14 -39.27 19.36
C GLU A 105 2.76 -40.69 19.25
N TRP A 106 3.96 -40.78 18.69
CA TRP A 106 4.74 -42.02 18.65
C TRP A 106 5.56 -42.21 19.93
N THR A 107 5.10 -43.12 20.80
CA THR A 107 5.87 -43.61 21.97
C THR A 107 6.43 -45.02 21.72
N PRO A 108 7.76 -45.20 21.65
CA PRO A 108 8.39 -46.51 21.76
C PRO A 108 8.64 -46.87 23.23
N SER A 109 8.28 -48.09 23.64
CA SER A 109 8.65 -48.65 24.94
C SER A 109 10.14 -48.97 25.02
N PRO A 110 10.77 -48.93 26.21
CA PRO A 110 12.14 -49.41 26.39
C PRO A 110 12.23 -50.94 26.27
N THR A 111 13.38 -51.41 25.78
CA THR A 111 13.84 -52.79 25.92
C THR A 111 15.25 -52.72 26.52
N GLU A 112 15.55 -53.62 27.45
CA GLU A 112 16.76 -53.62 28.27
C GLU A 112 17.95 -54.35 27.60
N ASP A 113 19.15 -54.07 28.09
CA ASP A 113 20.42 -54.80 27.89
C ASP A 113 20.87 -55.18 26.45
N GLU A 114 21.96 -54.54 26.00
CA GLU A 114 23.23 -55.28 25.87
C GLU A 114 24.43 -54.34 26.10
N THR A 115 25.49 -54.86 26.73
CA THR A 115 26.74 -54.11 26.96
C THR A 115 27.62 -54.10 25.71
N SER A 116 28.05 -52.91 25.26
CA SER A 116 29.21 -52.77 24.38
C SER A 116 29.99 -51.49 24.68
N ASP A 117 31.29 -51.67 24.90
CA ASP A 117 32.25 -50.62 25.19
C ASP A 117 32.59 -49.87 23.88
N ILE A 118 32.28 -48.57 23.83
CA ILE A 118 32.57 -47.68 22.71
C ILE A 118 33.17 -46.39 23.30
N PRO A 119 34.34 -45.93 22.81
CA PRO A 119 34.95 -44.70 23.33
C PRO A 119 34.06 -43.48 23.08
N PRO A 120 34.15 -42.43 23.92
CA PRO A 120 33.31 -41.25 23.80
C PRO A 120 33.62 -40.48 22.52
N VAL A 121 32.84 -40.75 21.46
CA VAL A 121 32.68 -39.83 20.33
C VAL A 121 32.08 -38.56 20.90
N SER A 122 32.82 -37.46 20.80
CA SER A 122 32.34 -36.13 21.18
C SER A 122 31.26 -35.72 20.20
N THR A 123 29.99 -35.98 20.54
CA THR A 123 28.83 -35.48 19.80
C THR A 123 28.74 -33.96 19.98
N GLU A 124 29.56 -33.25 19.20
CA GLU A 124 29.40 -31.82 18.98
C GLU A 124 27.95 -31.57 18.53
N PRO A 125 27.23 -30.59 19.11
CA PRO A 125 25.85 -30.34 18.74
C PRO A 125 25.78 -30.05 17.25
N ALA A 126 25.07 -30.89 16.50
CA ALA A 126 24.79 -30.61 15.10
C ALA A 126 23.94 -29.33 15.05
N GLU A 127 24.58 -28.19 14.74
CA GLU A 127 23.86 -26.96 14.44
C GLU A 127 22.88 -27.27 13.31
N SER A 128 21.60 -27.29 13.66
CA SER A 128 20.53 -27.38 12.68
C SER A 128 20.51 -26.05 11.94
N VAL A 129 21.33 -25.97 10.88
CA VAL A 129 21.38 -24.83 9.96
C VAL A 129 20.04 -24.79 9.24
N ALA A 130 19.06 -24.17 9.90
CA ALA A 130 17.77 -23.86 9.32
C ALA A 130 18.02 -23.14 7.99
N PRO A 131 17.36 -23.54 6.89
CA PRO A 131 17.70 -23.05 5.55
C PRO A 131 17.55 -21.54 5.52
N SER A 132 18.69 -20.85 5.41
CA SER A 132 18.77 -19.40 5.43
C SER A 132 18.22 -18.85 4.11
N VAL A 133 16.90 -18.61 4.11
CA VAL A 133 16.21 -17.88 3.04
C VAL A 133 17.00 -16.59 2.79
N PRO A 134 17.51 -16.34 1.57
CA PRO A 134 18.33 -15.17 1.30
C PRO A 134 17.54 -13.90 1.60
N ALA A 135 18.13 -12.99 2.35
CA ALA A 135 17.44 -11.78 2.80
C ALA A 135 17.05 -10.90 1.60
N VAL A 136 15.76 -10.85 1.29
CA VAL A 136 15.18 -10.07 0.18
C VAL A 136 15.08 -8.57 0.51
N GLY A 137 15.06 -8.23 1.81
CA GLY A 137 15.01 -6.86 2.32
C GLY A 137 16.33 -6.11 2.26
N ASN A 138 16.31 -4.86 2.73
CA ASN A 138 17.48 -3.98 2.82
C ASN A 138 17.33 -2.98 3.98
N GLU A 139 18.32 -2.09 4.17
CA GLU A 139 18.35 -1.10 5.26
C GLU A 139 17.10 -0.20 5.37
N LEU A 140 16.38 0.02 4.26
CA LEU A 140 15.16 0.82 4.23
C LEU A 140 13.88 -0.03 4.35
N ILE A 141 13.90 -1.30 3.92
CA ILE A 141 12.70 -2.15 3.82
C ILE A 141 12.93 -3.53 4.45
N THR A 142 12.22 -3.76 5.56
CA THR A 142 12.03 -5.08 6.16
C THR A 142 11.06 -5.90 5.31
N VAL A 143 11.29 -7.21 5.19
CA VAL A 143 10.42 -8.14 4.45
C VAL A 143 10.04 -9.29 5.38
N THR A 144 8.74 -9.62 5.47
CA THR A 144 8.27 -10.75 6.28
C THR A 144 8.66 -12.10 5.67
N PRO A 145 8.70 -13.20 6.44
CA PRO A 145 8.89 -14.54 5.89
C PRO A 145 7.82 -14.98 4.89
N GLU A 146 6.59 -14.45 5.00
CA GLU A 146 5.51 -14.70 4.03
C GLU A 146 5.77 -13.95 2.71
N ALA A 147 6.14 -12.66 2.77
CA ALA A 147 6.50 -11.89 1.58
C ALA A 147 7.78 -12.40 0.89
N ALA A 148 8.79 -12.85 1.65
CA ALA A 148 10.07 -13.34 1.12
C ALA A 148 9.97 -14.65 0.31
N GLN A 149 8.81 -15.34 0.34
CA GLN A 149 8.55 -16.53 -0.46
C GLN A 149 7.99 -16.22 -1.86
N ASP A 150 7.52 -14.99 -2.12
CA ASP A 150 7.02 -14.60 -3.43
C ASP A 150 8.17 -14.34 -4.42
N PRO A 151 8.17 -14.94 -5.62
CA PRO A 151 9.26 -14.77 -6.60
C PRO A 151 9.44 -13.33 -7.12
N ALA A 152 8.43 -12.46 -6.98
CA ALA A 152 8.51 -11.04 -7.33
C ALA A 152 8.96 -10.13 -6.17
N ALA A 153 9.17 -10.67 -4.97
CA ALA A 153 9.50 -9.87 -3.78
C ALA A 153 10.75 -9.00 -3.96
N ALA A 154 11.78 -9.50 -4.66
CA ALA A 154 13.01 -8.73 -4.92
C ALA A 154 12.77 -7.53 -5.85
N ASP A 155 11.96 -7.68 -6.90
CA ASP A 155 11.58 -6.58 -7.81
C ASP A 155 10.71 -5.54 -7.06
N VAL A 156 9.79 -6.02 -6.22
CA VAL A 156 8.92 -5.17 -5.39
C VAL A 156 9.73 -4.39 -4.36
N VAL A 157 10.69 -5.01 -3.67
CA VAL A 157 11.61 -4.31 -2.75
C VAL A 157 12.43 -3.26 -3.49
N GLN A 158 13.01 -3.58 -4.65
CA GLN A 158 13.77 -2.59 -5.44
C GLN A 158 12.92 -1.37 -5.82
N LEU A 159 11.69 -1.61 -6.30
CA LEU A 159 10.75 -0.55 -6.68
C LEU A 159 10.29 0.29 -5.48
N LEU A 160 9.98 -0.35 -4.34
CA LEU A 160 9.58 0.35 -3.11
C LEU A 160 10.75 1.12 -2.48
N THR A 161 11.97 0.61 -2.51
CA THR A 161 13.17 1.32 -2.03
C THR A 161 13.43 2.58 -2.86
N ALA A 162 13.32 2.49 -4.19
CA ALA A 162 13.43 3.67 -5.06
C ALA A 162 12.31 4.69 -4.80
N TYR A 163 11.10 4.21 -4.50
CA TYR A 163 9.92 5.02 -4.22
C TYR A 163 10.01 5.79 -2.89
N PHE A 164 10.31 5.10 -1.78
CA PHE A 164 10.45 5.74 -0.46
C PHE A 164 11.70 6.62 -0.37
N THR A 165 12.81 6.23 -1.01
CA THR A 165 13.99 7.11 -1.16
C THR A 165 13.63 8.43 -1.86
N ALA A 166 12.77 8.38 -2.89
CA ALA A 166 12.35 9.59 -3.60
C ALA A 166 11.42 10.50 -2.75
N ILE A 167 10.58 9.93 -1.88
CA ILE A 167 9.78 10.70 -0.91
C ILE A 167 10.69 11.37 0.12
N ASN A 168 11.61 10.61 0.73
CA ASN A 168 12.51 11.08 1.79
C ASN A 168 13.53 12.12 1.30
N ASN A 169 13.93 12.06 0.03
CA ASN A 169 14.76 13.08 -0.62
C ASN A 169 13.94 14.23 -1.24
N HIS A 170 12.61 14.18 -1.14
CA HIS A 170 11.65 15.09 -1.75
C HIS A 170 11.82 15.26 -3.28
N ASP A 171 12.31 14.22 -3.96
CA ASP A 171 12.54 14.18 -5.41
C ASP A 171 11.28 13.71 -6.16
N TYR A 172 10.53 14.70 -6.65
CA TYR A 172 9.34 14.46 -7.47
C TYR A 172 9.63 13.68 -8.77
N ASP A 173 10.78 13.89 -9.41
CA ASP A 173 11.06 13.29 -10.71
C ASP A 173 11.48 11.82 -10.55
N ALA A 174 12.29 11.51 -9.52
CA ALA A 174 12.56 10.13 -9.11
C ALA A 174 11.28 9.41 -8.64
N HIS A 175 10.38 10.09 -7.91
CA HIS A 175 9.09 9.52 -7.50
C HIS A 175 8.20 9.21 -8.71
N GLN A 176 8.04 10.16 -9.64
CA GLN A 176 7.22 9.97 -10.85
C GLN A 176 7.78 8.87 -11.78
N ALA A 177 9.09 8.59 -11.75
CA ALA A 177 9.70 7.50 -12.49
C ALA A 177 9.26 6.09 -12.02
N GLN A 178 8.85 5.95 -10.75
CA GLN A 178 8.34 4.69 -10.18
C GLN A 178 6.85 4.44 -10.45
N LEU A 179 6.12 5.48 -10.88
CA LEU A 179 4.67 5.40 -11.13
C LEU A 179 4.33 4.99 -12.57
N THR A 180 3.14 4.41 -12.78
CA THR A 180 2.60 4.18 -14.12
C THR A 180 2.09 5.49 -14.74
N ARG A 181 1.84 5.53 -16.06
CA ARG A 181 1.34 6.76 -16.72
C ARG A 181 0.01 7.24 -16.12
N ALA A 182 -0.86 6.33 -15.70
CA ALA A 182 -2.12 6.65 -15.06
C ALA A 182 -1.92 7.22 -13.65
N ALA A 183 -1.02 6.64 -12.86
CA ALA A 183 -0.68 7.12 -11.52
C ALA A 183 0.04 8.49 -11.56
N ARG A 184 0.98 8.71 -12.48
CA ARG A 184 1.66 10.01 -12.68
C ARG A 184 0.69 11.17 -12.92
N ALA A 185 -0.44 10.92 -13.57
CA ALA A 185 -1.44 11.92 -13.89
C ALA A 185 -2.32 12.34 -12.69
N ALA A 186 -2.22 11.65 -11.54
CA ALA A 186 -3.02 11.90 -10.36
C ALA A 186 -2.35 12.86 -9.34
N MET A 187 -1.11 13.30 -9.57
CA MET A 187 -0.37 14.18 -8.67
C MET A 187 0.58 15.10 -9.44
N THR A 188 0.42 16.41 -9.28
CA THR A 188 1.34 17.43 -9.81
C THR A 188 2.54 17.66 -8.89
N ARG A 189 3.61 18.28 -9.41
CA ARG A 189 4.77 18.68 -8.58
C ARG A 189 4.37 19.58 -7.41
N LYS A 190 3.37 20.46 -7.58
CA LYS A 190 2.89 21.34 -6.51
C LYS A 190 2.25 20.54 -5.38
N GLU A 191 1.43 19.54 -5.70
CA GLU A 191 0.78 18.69 -4.70
C GLU A 191 1.80 17.82 -3.97
N PHE A 192 2.73 17.19 -4.70
CA PHE A 192 3.85 16.43 -4.12
C PHE A 192 4.68 17.30 -3.16
N THR A 193 5.25 18.41 -3.64
CA THR A 193 6.08 19.31 -2.82
C THR A 193 5.30 19.97 -1.67
N SER A 194 3.96 20.03 -1.74
CA SER A 194 3.15 20.54 -0.63
C SER A 194 2.78 19.47 0.39
N GLY A 195 2.59 18.21 -0.01
CA GLY A 195 2.19 17.10 0.88
C GLY A 195 3.35 16.31 1.47
N PHE A 196 4.56 16.42 0.89
CA PHE A 196 5.75 15.70 1.34
C PHE A 196 6.90 16.59 1.86
N ARG A 197 6.70 17.91 1.95
CA ARG A 197 7.75 18.93 2.24
C ARG A 197 8.60 18.63 3.48
N SER A 198 8.02 17.98 4.48
CA SER A 198 8.67 17.62 5.75
C SER A 198 8.59 16.12 6.07
N THR A 199 8.15 15.30 5.11
CA THR A 199 7.88 13.88 5.32
C THR A 199 9.15 13.03 5.27
N VAL A 200 9.35 12.25 6.33
CA VAL A 200 10.34 11.16 6.38
C VAL A 200 9.59 9.86 6.68
N ASP A 201 9.51 9.00 5.68
CA ASP A 201 9.02 7.62 5.80
C ASP A 201 10.12 6.71 6.35
N SER A 202 9.72 5.84 7.27
CA SER A 202 10.60 5.00 8.08
C SER A 202 9.89 3.72 8.52
N GLU A 203 10.60 2.76 9.11
CA GLU A 203 10.00 1.52 9.64
C GLU A 203 9.21 0.71 8.57
N ILE A 204 9.62 0.82 7.30
CA ILE A 204 8.89 0.27 6.15
C ILE A 204 8.99 -1.26 6.15
N THR A 205 7.84 -1.92 6.10
CA THR A 205 7.74 -3.39 6.10
C THR A 205 6.86 -3.84 4.94
N LEU A 206 7.41 -4.71 4.08
CA LEU A 206 6.67 -5.47 3.08
C LEU A 206 6.08 -6.71 3.76
N ALA A 207 4.77 -6.70 3.99
CA ALA A 207 4.06 -7.68 4.81
C ALA A 207 3.61 -8.93 4.03
N GLY A 208 3.23 -8.75 2.75
CA GLY A 208 2.79 -9.83 1.88
C GLY A 208 2.54 -9.34 0.44
N LEU A 209 2.45 -10.28 -0.50
CA LEU A 209 2.11 -10.02 -1.89
C LEU A 209 0.88 -10.88 -2.27
N SER A 210 -0.01 -10.35 -3.10
CA SER A 210 -1.16 -11.10 -3.61
C SER A 210 -1.65 -10.54 -4.96
N ILE A 211 -2.62 -11.22 -5.59
CA ILE A 211 -3.30 -10.74 -6.80
C ILE A 211 -4.69 -10.21 -6.42
N ALA A 212 -4.96 -8.96 -6.78
CA ALA A 212 -6.25 -8.32 -6.58
C ALA A 212 -7.26 -8.69 -7.68
N ARG A 213 -8.55 -8.41 -7.43
CA ARG A 213 -9.70 -8.71 -8.30
C ARG A 213 -9.63 -8.09 -9.70
N ASP A 214 -8.76 -7.09 -9.90
CA ASP A 214 -8.51 -6.43 -11.18
C ASP A 214 -7.33 -7.06 -11.94
N GLY A 215 -6.81 -8.19 -11.45
CA GLY A 215 -5.71 -8.94 -12.02
C GLY A 215 -4.32 -8.37 -11.71
N ARG A 216 -4.23 -7.25 -10.97
CA ARG A 216 -2.95 -6.63 -10.63
C ARG A 216 -2.35 -7.24 -9.36
N MET A 217 -1.02 -7.32 -9.35
CA MET A 217 -0.26 -7.60 -8.13
C MET A 217 -0.44 -6.45 -7.14
N VAL A 218 -0.61 -6.77 -5.86
CA VAL A 218 -0.65 -5.81 -4.75
C VAL A 218 0.31 -6.27 -3.64
N ALA A 219 1.14 -5.36 -3.16
CA ALA A 219 1.89 -5.53 -1.92
C ALA A 219 1.15 -4.89 -0.76
N GLU A 220 1.06 -5.59 0.36
CA GLU A 220 0.70 -5.01 1.65
C GLU A 220 1.95 -4.41 2.30
N VAL A 221 1.92 -3.10 2.55
CA VAL A 221 3.06 -2.34 3.06
C VAL A 221 2.63 -1.51 4.27
N SER A 222 3.34 -1.66 5.39
CA SER A 222 3.24 -0.74 6.53
C SER A 222 4.50 0.13 6.63
N PHE A 223 4.36 1.33 7.19
CA PHE A 223 5.46 2.28 7.41
C PHE A 223 5.04 3.37 8.41
N VAL A 224 6.01 4.09 8.96
CA VAL A 224 5.80 5.25 9.83
C VAL A 224 6.29 6.52 9.12
N SER A 225 5.35 7.43 8.89
CA SER A 225 5.57 8.74 8.29
C SER A 225 5.70 9.77 9.41
N ARG A 226 6.82 10.50 9.45
CA ARG A 226 7.06 11.61 10.40
C ARG A 226 7.14 12.92 9.62
N GLN A 227 6.39 13.93 10.04
CA GLN A 227 6.27 15.21 9.32
C GLN A 227 5.82 16.36 10.23
N ASN A 228 5.80 17.58 9.70
CA ASN A 228 5.18 18.72 10.38
C ASN A 228 3.65 18.58 10.46
N ALA A 229 3.05 19.24 11.46
CA ALA A 229 1.61 19.23 11.70
C ALA A 229 0.77 19.94 10.60
N GLU A 230 1.39 20.67 9.68
CA GLU A 230 0.74 21.23 8.48
C GLU A 230 0.80 20.32 7.24
N ASP A 231 1.61 19.25 7.27
CA ASP A 231 1.78 18.31 6.15
C ASP A 231 1.14 16.93 6.45
N GLY A 232 1.02 16.55 7.74
CA GLY A 232 0.47 15.26 8.16
C GLY A 232 -1.06 15.19 8.26
N PRO A 233 -1.68 14.01 8.03
CA PRO A 233 -3.14 13.84 8.12
C PRO A 233 -3.65 14.24 9.51
N GLU A 234 -4.79 14.92 9.57
CA GLU A 234 -5.40 15.39 10.84
C GLU A 234 -4.48 16.27 11.73
N ARG A 235 -3.39 16.81 11.16
CA ARG A 235 -2.28 17.49 11.86
C ARG A 235 -1.39 16.60 12.72
N GLN A 236 -1.43 15.28 12.51
CA GLN A 236 -0.53 14.33 13.15
C GLN A 236 0.92 14.57 12.68
N THR A 237 1.87 14.66 13.62
CA THR A 237 3.32 14.77 13.32
C THR A 237 3.99 13.41 13.10
N CYS A 238 3.31 12.33 13.46
CA CYS A 238 3.74 10.96 13.29
C CYS A 238 2.50 10.10 13.03
N THR A 239 2.52 9.34 11.94
CA THR A 239 1.39 8.53 11.46
C THR A 239 1.89 7.14 11.07
N ARG A 240 1.25 6.09 11.62
CA ARG A 240 1.44 4.71 11.16
C ARG A 240 0.50 4.44 10.01
N TRP A 241 1.02 3.89 8.91
CA TRP A 241 0.27 3.57 7.71
C TRP A 241 0.18 2.05 7.51
N THR A 242 -0.89 1.60 6.85
CA THR A 242 -0.94 0.29 6.19
C THR A 242 -1.65 0.47 4.85
N VAL A 243 -1.00 0.10 3.75
CA VAL A 243 -1.46 0.40 2.39
C VAL A 243 -1.23 -0.75 1.41
N GLY A 244 -2.15 -0.91 0.47
CA GLY A 244 -1.97 -1.70 -0.73
C GLY A 244 -1.28 -0.89 -1.83
N LYS A 245 -0.05 -1.27 -2.18
CA LYS A 245 0.67 -0.76 -3.36
C LYS A 245 0.37 -1.70 -4.53
N PHE A 246 -0.44 -1.23 -5.48
CA PHE A 246 -0.78 -1.99 -6.70
C PHE A 246 0.28 -1.77 -7.77
N PHE A 247 0.60 -2.81 -8.54
CA PHE A 247 1.62 -2.75 -9.58
C PHE A 247 1.10 -3.14 -10.95
N GLU A 248 1.73 -2.58 -11.99
CA GLU A 248 1.52 -2.89 -13.40
C GLU A 248 2.89 -3.17 -14.03
N GLY A 249 2.99 -4.18 -14.90
CA GLY A 249 4.26 -4.68 -15.44
C GLY A 249 4.89 -5.80 -14.59
N GLN A 250 6.15 -6.14 -14.89
CA GLN A 250 6.92 -7.21 -14.24
C GLN A 250 8.43 -6.97 -14.35
N GLY A 251 9.25 -7.48 -13.43
CA GLY A 251 10.70 -7.26 -13.44
C GLY A 251 11.06 -5.77 -13.43
N THR A 252 12.08 -5.39 -14.19
CA THR A 252 12.50 -3.98 -14.36
C THR A 252 11.44 -3.06 -14.97
N SER A 253 10.33 -3.60 -15.52
CA SER A 253 9.18 -2.85 -16.03
C SER A 253 8.07 -2.61 -14.99
N LEU A 254 8.14 -3.25 -13.81
CA LEU A 254 7.17 -3.11 -12.72
C LEU A 254 7.07 -1.65 -12.26
N ARG A 255 5.86 -1.09 -12.18
CA ARG A 255 5.61 0.28 -11.73
C ARG A 255 4.37 0.37 -10.86
N ILE A 256 4.35 1.32 -9.92
CA ILE A 256 3.23 1.54 -9.00
C ILE A 256 2.05 2.13 -9.79
N GLY A 257 0.97 1.36 -9.85
CA GLY A 257 -0.29 1.70 -10.50
C GLY A 257 -1.19 2.58 -9.67
N LYS A 258 -2.40 2.85 -10.19
CA LYS A 258 -3.43 3.57 -9.42
C LYS A 258 -3.97 2.67 -8.29
N ALA A 259 -3.96 3.18 -7.06
CA ALA A 259 -4.53 2.50 -5.89
C ALA A 259 -6.05 2.29 -6.02
N LEU A 260 -6.57 1.26 -5.34
CA LEU A 260 -8.02 1.01 -5.23
C LEU A 260 -8.61 1.75 -4.03
N SER A 261 -9.90 2.10 -4.10
CA SER A 261 -10.61 2.78 -3.01
C SER A 261 -10.71 1.89 -1.77
N GLY A 262 -10.15 2.33 -0.64
CA GLY A 262 -10.13 1.56 0.61
C GLY A 262 -8.88 0.68 0.80
N SER A 263 -7.87 0.78 -0.07
CA SER A 263 -6.59 0.09 0.06
C SER A 263 -5.58 0.83 0.96
N ALA A 264 -6.05 1.62 1.91
CA ALA A 264 -5.21 2.41 2.81
C ALA A 264 -5.94 2.65 4.13
N ARG A 265 -5.21 2.51 5.23
CA ARG A 265 -5.61 2.95 6.57
C ARG A 265 -4.43 3.65 7.25
N TYR A 266 -4.73 4.49 8.22
CA TYR A 266 -3.72 5.12 9.07
C TYR A 266 -4.23 5.35 10.48
N GLU A 267 -3.29 5.54 11.40
CA GLU A 267 -3.51 5.84 12.81
C GLU A 267 -2.37 6.74 13.31
N ALA A 268 -2.60 7.51 14.37
CA ALA A 268 -1.55 8.30 15.01
C ALA A 268 -0.50 7.40 15.67
N CYS A 269 0.72 7.91 15.83
CA CYS A 269 1.77 7.26 16.62
C CYS A 269 1.44 7.22 18.13
#